data_AF-A0A3C1YK88-F1
#
_entry.id   AF-A0A3C1YK88-F1
#
_cell.length_a   1.000
_cell.length_b   1.000
_cell.length_c   1.000
_cell.angle_alpha   90.00
_cell.angle_beta   90.00
_cell.angle_gamma   90.00
#
_symmetry.space_group_name_H-M   'P 1'
#
loop_
_entity.id
_entity.type
_entity.pdbx_description
1 polymer ?
#
loop_
_entity_poly.entity_id
_entity_poly.type
_entity_poly.pdbx_seq_one_letter_code
_entity_poly.pdbx_strand_id
1 'polypeptide(L)'
;MDLKKNKAANADGNLLERIEAVRQERQRQNLEKLLGELNEMIGLDQVKNEINSLVNLIEITRMRSEKGLPSMDMSYHMVFTGNPGTGKTTIARLVAGIYKEL
;
A
#
# COMPACT_ATOMS: atom_id res chain seq x y z
N MET A 1 -25.12 35.45 30.76
CA MET A 1 -24.86 36.22 29.53
C MET A 1 -24.13 35.30 28.56
N ASP A 2 -24.91 34.77 27.64
CA ASP A 2 -24.55 33.81 26.61
C ASP A 2 -23.53 34.34 25.62
N LEU A 3 -22.49 33.54 25.35
CA LEU A 3 -21.86 33.45 24.03
C LEU A 3 -21.51 31.98 23.72
N LYS A 4 -22.56 31.14 23.65
CA LYS A 4 -22.57 29.99 22.75
C LYS A 4 -22.47 30.53 21.32
N LYS A 5 -21.29 30.53 20.72
CA LYS A 5 -21.08 30.56 19.25
C LYS A 5 -19.61 30.32 18.93
N ASN A 6 -19.22 29.05 18.94
CA ASN A 6 -18.20 28.60 17.99
C ASN A 6 -18.63 27.23 17.46
N LYS A 7 -19.73 27.24 16.69
CA LYS A 7 -20.31 26.07 16.03
C LYS A 7 -20.58 26.36 14.54
N ALA A 8 -19.76 27.18 13.91
CA ALA A 8 -19.95 27.60 12.52
C ALA A 8 -18.65 27.98 11.80
N ALA A 9 -17.53 27.29 12.06
CA ALA A 9 -16.26 27.56 11.36
C ALA A 9 -15.57 26.29 10.80
N ASN A 10 -16.23 25.14 10.79
CA ASN A 10 -15.65 23.88 10.29
C ASN A 10 -16.48 23.35 9.12
N ALA A 11 -16.67 24.15 8.07
CA ALA A 11 -17.27 23.70 6.80
C ALA A 11 -16.30 23.82 5.61
N ASP A 12 -15.28 24.67 5.71
CA ASP A 12 -14.25 24.85 4.69
C ASP A 12 -12.95 24.16 5.11
N GLY A 13 -13.06 22.85 5.37
CA GLY A 13 -11.88 21.99 5.41
C GLY A 13 -11.16 22.12 4.08
N ASN A 14 -9.91 22.58 4.14
CA ASN A 14 -8.98 22.78 3.04
C ASN A 14 -9.19 21.72 1.94
N LEU A 15 -9.65 22.16 0.76
CA LEU A 15 -9.98 21.28 -0.37
C LEU A 15 -8.82 20.34 -0.72
N LEU A 16 -7.58 20.78 -0.51
CA LEU A 16 -6.37 19.98 -0.73
C LEU A 16 -6.29 18.77 0.20
N GLU A 17 -6.55 18.96 1.51
CA GLU A 17 -6.55 17.88 2.50
C GLU A 17 -7.62 16.82 2.17
N ARG A 18 -8.78 17.26 1.66
CA ARG A 18 -9.85 16.35 1.24
C ARG A 18 -9.47 15.55 -0.01
N ILE A 19 -8.81 16.18 -0.98
CA ILE A 19 -8.32 15.50 -2.20
C ILE A 19 -7.25 14.46 -1.83
N GLU A 20 -6.33 14.80 -0.94
CA GLU A 20 -5.30 13.88 -0.47
C GLU A 20 -5.90 12.71 0.30
N ALA A 21 -6.84 12.95 1.23
CA ALA A 21 -7.52 11.89 1.97
C ALA A 21 -8.26 10.91 1.04
N VAL A 22 -8.98 11.42 0.03
CA VAL A 22 -9.65 10.58 -0.97
C VAL A 22 -8.65 9.78 -1.80
N ARG A 23 -7.50 10.38 -2.13
CA ARG A 23 -6.44 9.69 -2.88
C ARG A 23 -5.82 8.56 -2.04
N GLN A 24 -5.47 8.82 -0.79
CA GLN A 24 -4.91 7.83 0.12
C GLN A 24 -5.86 6.65 0.34
N GLU A 25 -7.15 6.93 0.55
CA GLU A 25 -8.15 5.88 0.71
C GLU A 25 -8.30 5.03 -0.56
N ARG A 26 -8.25 5.64 -1.75
CA ARG A 26 -8.23 4.89 -3.01
C ARG A 26 -6.99 4.02 -3.16
N GLN A 27 -5.81 4.54 -2.81
CA GLN A 27 -4.55 3.77 -2.84
C GLN A 27 -4.63 2.56 -1.91
N ARG A 28 -5.13 2.76 -0.69
CA ARG A 28 -5.36 1.69 0.29
C ARG A 28 -6.31 0.62 -0.25
N GLN A 29 -7.45 1.01 -0.80
CA GLN A 29 -8.43 0.09 -1.39
C GLN A 29 -7.85 -0.69 -2.57
N ASN A 30 -7.06 -0.04 -3.43
CA ASN A 30 -6.38 -0.70 -4.54
C ASN A 30 -5.35 -1.73 -4.04
N LEU A 31 -4.55 -1.37 -3.04
CA LEU A 31 -3.57 -2.25 -2.42
C LEU A 31 -4.25 -3.48 -1.80
N GLU A 32 -5.30 -3.27 -0.99
CA GLU A 32 -6.09 -4.35 -0.38
C GLU A 32 -6.67 -5.30 -1.45
N LYS A 33 -7.20 -4.74 -2.54
CA LYS A 33 -7.71 -5.53 -3.67
C LYS A 33 -6.61 -6.37 -4.32
N LEU A 34 -5.45 -5.79 -4.63
CA LEU A 34 -4.35 -6.50 -5.29
C LEU A 34 -3.76 -7.60 -4.41
N LEU A 35 -3.64 -7.36 -3.10
CA LEU A 35 -3.23 -8.38 -2.13
C LEU A 35 -4.29 -9.47 -2.00
N GLY A 36 -5.58 -9.11 -2.05
CA GLY A 36 -6.68 -10.06 -2.15
C GLY A 36 -6.55 -10.98 -3.35
N GLU A 37 -6.37 -10.41 -4.55
CA GLU A 37 -6.17 -11.17 -5.79
C GLU A 37 -4.97 -12.12 -5.71
N LEU A 38 -3.85 -11.68 -5.11
CA LEU A 38 -2.68 -12.53 -4.86
C LEU A 38 -3.01 -13.69 -3.92
N ASN A 39 -3.73 -13.42 -2.83
CA ASN A 39 -4.05 -14.42 -1.80
C ASN A 39 -5.05 -15.47 -2.29
N GLU A 40 -5.96 -15.09 -3.20
CA GLU A 40 -6.93 -16.00 -3.84
C GLU A 40 -6.30 -16.97 -4.85
N MET A 41 -5.08 -16.71 -5.33
CA MET A 41 -4.40 -17.62 -6.25
C MET A 41 -4.22 -19.01 -5.62
N ILE A 42 -4.46 -20.09 -6.37
CA ILE A 42 -4.33 -21.45 -5.85
C ILE A 42 -2.85 -21.79 -5.61
N GLY A 43 -2.54 -22.29 -4.40
CA GLY A 43 -1.19 -22.63 -3.98
C GLY A 43 -0.30 -21.39 -3.75
N LEU A 44 1.00 -21.52 -4.05
CA LEU A 44 1.99 -20.42 -3.97
C LEU A 44 2.20 -19.84 -2.56
N ASP A 45 1.95 -20.60 -1.49
CA ASP A 45 1.98 -20.11 -0.11
C ASP A 45 3.29 -19.41 0.25
N GLN A 46 4.43 -19.98 -0.16
CA GLN A 46 5.73 -19.36 0.06
C GLN A 46 5.85 -18.01 -0.65
N VAL A 47 5.38 -17.91 -1.90
CA VAL A 47 5.42 -16.65 -2.66
C VAL A 47 4.50 -15.60 -2.05
N LYS A 48 3.30 -15.99 -1.61
CA LYS A 48 2.36 -15.10 -0.92
C LYS A 48 2.97 -14.57 0.37
N ASN A 49 3.58 -15.43 1.17
CA ASN A 49 4.23 -15.04 2.43
C ASN A 49 5.40 -14.08 2.19
N GLU A 50 6.22 -14.34 1.16
CA GLU A 50 7.35 -13.49 0.80
C GLU A 50 6.87 -12.09 0.39
N ILE A 51 5.86 -12.01 -0.49
CA ILE A 51 5.31 -10.73 -0.95
C ILE A 51 4.68 -9.96 0.20
N ASN A 52 3.86 -10.61 1.05
CA ASN A 52 3.27 -9.94 2.22
C ASN A 52 4.34 -9.43 3.19
N SER A 53 5.41 -10.20 3.42
CA SER A 53 6.53 -9.78 4.26
C SER A 53 7.25 -8.55 3.69
N LEU A 54 7.41 -8.51 2.37
CA LEU A 54 8.06 -7.40 1.68
C LEU A 54 7.21 -6.13 1.70
N VAL A 55 5.89 -6.25 1.53
CA VAL A 55 4.94 -5.13 1.68
C VAL A 55 5.04 -4.55 3.08
N ASN A 56 4.97 -5.38 4.12
CA ASN A 56 5.12 -4.94 5.51
C ASN A 56 6.46 -4.23 5.76
N LEU A 57 7.54 -4.76 5.19
CA LEU A 57 8.88 -4.16 5.30
C LEU A 57 8.93 -2.76 4.66
N ILE A 58 8.34 -2.60 3.48
CA ILE A 58 8.25 -1.32 2.78
C ILE A 58 7.44 -0.31 3.61
N GLU A 59 6.27 -0.70 4.11
CA GLU A 59 5.43 0.17 4.95
C GLU A 59 6.15 0.61 6.23
N ILE A 60 6.82 -0.31 6.92
CA ILE A 60 7.60 0.01 8.12
C ILE A 60 8.75 0.98 7.77
N THR A 61 9.43 0.74 6.66
CA THR A 61 10.54 1.58 6.21
C THR A 61 10.06 2.99 5.88
N ARG A 62 8.91 3.12 5.22
CA ARG A 62 8.25 4.40 4.95
C ARG A 62 7.86 5.13 6.23
N MET A 63 7.19 4.46 7.17
CA MET A 63 6.83 5.03 8.47
C MET A 63 8.05 5.49 9.28
N ARG A 64 9.18 4.77 9.20
CA ARG A 64 10.44 5.18 9.83
C ARG A 64 10.97 6.45 9.19
N SER A 65 11.00 6.51 7.86
CA SER A 65 11.46 7.67 7.10
C SER A 65 10.61 8.92 7.40
N GLU A 66 9.29 8.79 7.44
CA GLU A 66 8.36 9.88 7.77
C GLU A 66 8.56 10.43 9.19
N LYS A 67 9.07 9.59 10.11
CA LYS A 67 9.40 9.97 11.49
C LYS A 67 10.85 10.41 11.68
N GLY A 68 11.63 10.53 10.60
CA GLY A 68 13.05 10.88 10.65
C GLY A 68 13.93 9.83 11.34
N LEU A 69 13.47 8.58 11.44
CA LEU A 69 14.26 7.47 11.94
C LEU A 69 15.17 6.92 10.85
N PRO A 70 16.33 6.33 11.19
CA PRO A 70 17.17 5.65 10.22
C PRO A 70 16.39 4.57 9.46
N SER A 71 16.41 4.67 8.14
CA SER A 71 15.95 3.67 7.18
C SER A 71 17.11 3.37 6.22
N MET A 72 17.23 2.11 5.81
CA MET A 72 18.15 1.74 4.73
C MET A 72 17.37 1.78 3.42
N ASP A 73 17.97 2.37 2.40
CA ASP A 73 17.46 2.28 1.04
C ASP A 73 17.77 0.88 0.50
N MET A 74 16.73 0.14 0.12
CA MET A 74 16.83 -1.25 -0.31
C MET A 74 16.32 -1.40 -1.73
N SER A 75 17.07 -2.17 -2.53
CA SER A 75 16.59 -2.58 -3.84
C SER A 75 15.56 -3.70 -3.71
N TYR A 76 14.47 -3.56 -4.45
CA TYR A 76 13.37 -4.53 -4.47
C TYR A 76 13.30 -5.33 -5.78
N HIS A 77 14.44 -5.52 -6.45
CA HIS A 77 14.50 -6.35 -7.66
C HIS A 77 14.21 -7.83 -7.34
N MET A 78 13.46 -8.49 -8.22
CA MET A 78 13.04 -9.87 -8.03
C MET A 78 13.28 -10.71 -9.29
N VAL A 79 13.47 -12.01 -9.09
CA VAL A 79 13.50 -13.00 -10.17
C VAL A 79 12.44 -14.07 -9.87
N PHE A 80 11.57 -14.32 -10.85
CA PHE A 80 10.59 -15.41 -10.77
C PHE A 80 11.10 -16.62 -11.56
N THR A 81 11.28 -17.76 -10.89
CA THR A 81 11.78 -19.00 -11.48
C THR A 81 10.74 -20.12 -11.41
N GLY A 82 10.81 -21.08 -12.34
CA GLY A 82 9.93 -22.26 -12.35
C GLY A 82 9.39 -22.63 -13.74
N ASN A 83 8.72 -23.78 -13.82
CA ASN A 83 8.23 -24.38 -15.07
C ASN A 83 7.22 -23.47 -15.84
N PRO A 84 7.12 -23.55 -17.17
CA PRO A 84 6.10 -22.84 -17.93
C PRO A 84 4.68 -23.09 -17.38
N GLY A 85 3.83 -22.06 -17.37
CA GLY A 85 2.45 -22.18 -16.87
C GLY A 85 2.26 -22.01 -15.35
N THR A 86 3.31 -21.85 -14.55
CA THR A 86 3.20 -21.71 -13.08
C THR A 86 2.84 -20.31 -12.57
N GLY A 87 2.24 -19.46 -13.40
CA GLY A 87 1.75 -18.14 -12.99
C GLY A 87 2.80 -17.04 -12.78
N LYS A 88 4.09 -17.27 -13.05
CA LYS A 88 5.18 -16.27 -12.87
C LYS A 88 4.84 -14.87 -13.41
N THR A 89 4.35 -14.79 -14.65
CA THR A 89 4.01 -13.51 -15.29
C THR A 89 2.79 -12.85 -14.64
N THR A 90 1.85 -13.64 -14.13
CA THR A 90 0.67 -13.12 -13.42
C THR A 90 1.10 -12.52 -12.08
N ILE A 91 1.92 -13.23 -11.31
CA ILE A 91 2.46 -12.74 -10.04
C ILE A 91 3.29 -11.47 -10.26
N ALA A 92 4.14 -11.44 -11.28
CA ALA A 92 4.95 -10.27 -11.61
C ALA A 92 4.08 -9.02 -11.87
N ARG A 93 2.93 -9.18 -12.55
CA ARG A 93 1.97 -8.08 -12.76
C ARG A 93 1.29 -7.61 -11.48
N LEU A 94 0.89 -8.55 -10.61
CA LEU A 94 0.30 -8.21 -9.31
C LEU A 94 1.28 -7.44 -8.43
N VAL A 95 2.53 -7.93 -8.32
CA VAL A 95 3.60 -7.26 -7.57
C VAL A 95 3.87 -5.87 -8.13
N ALA A 96 3.92 -5.70 -9.46
CA ALA A 96 4.08 -4.38 -10.07
C ALA A 96 2.93 -3.43 -9.70
N GLY A 97 1.69 -3.93 -9.64
CA GLY A 97 0.54 -3.17 -9.17
C GLY A 97 0.67 -2.79 -7.69
N ILE A 98 1.04 -3.73 -6.83
CA ILE A 98 1.24 -3.50 -5.39
C ILE A 98 2.28 -2.40 -5.16
N TYR A 99 3.40 -2.48 -5.86
CA TYR A 99 4.51 -1.51 -5.73
C TYR A 99 4.15 -0.11 -6.20
N LYS A 100 3.14 0.03 -7.06
CA LYS A 100 2.65 1.33 -7.52
C LYS A 100 1.79 2.03 -6.45
N GLU A 101 1.15 1.26 -5.57
CA GLU A 101 0.25 1.80 -4.54
C GLU A 101 0.96 2.05 -3.19
N LEU A 102 2.18 1.51 -2.99
CA LEU A 102 3.05 1.71 -1.81
C LEU A 102 3.89 3.00 -1.91
#